data_AF-A0A1Z8S6Z5-F1
#
_entry.id   AF-A0A1Z8S6Z5-F1
#
_cell.length_a   1.000
_cell.length_b   1.000
_cell.length_c   1.000
_cell.angle_alpha   90.00
_cell.angle_beta   90.00
_cell.angle_gamma   90.00
#
_symmetry.space_group_name_H-M   'P 1'
#
loop_
_entity.id
_entity.type
_entity.pdbx_description
1 polymer ?
#
loop_
_entity_poly.entity_id
_entity_poly.type
_entity_poly.pdbx_seq_one_letter_code
_entity_poly.pdbx_strand_id
1 'polypeptide(L)' 'MRYTELREIAIKENYLPDQDDYHRADIGTNRKTRLTLKHLNKLRKVREIRQQDQEENKQFVAKMYGQPPAV' A
#
# COMPACT_ATOMS: atom_id res chain seq x y z
N MET A 1 2.74 11.78 11.46
CA MET A 1 3.09 10.51 10.80
C MET A 1 2.05 9.48 11.18
N ARG A 2 1.38 8.84 10.21
CA ARG A 2 0.41 7.75 10.47
C ARG A 2 1.18 6.43 10.67
N TYR A 3 0.74 5.56 11.58
CA TYR A 3 1.38 4.26 11.85
C TYR A 3 1.56 3.38 10.60
N THR A 4 0.67 3.52 9.61
CA THR A 4 0.75 2.85 8.31
C THR A 4 2.02 3.22 7.53
N GLU A 5 2.45 4.47 7.60
CA GLU A 5 3.65 4.95 6.88
C GLU A 5 4.93 4.32 7.46
N LEU A 6 4.95 4.03 8.77
CA LEU A 6 6.12 3.42 9.43
C LEU A 6 6.35 1.96 9.01
N ARG A 7 5.28 1.16 8.82
CA ARG A 7 5.38 -0.22 8.34
C ARG A 7 5.83 -0.28 6.88
N GLU A 8 5.35 0.66 6.08
CA GLU A 8 5.72 0.83 4.67
C GLU A 8 7.21 1.22 4.49
N ILE A 9 7.77 2.06 5.37
CA ILE A 9 9.19 2.51 5.29
C ILE A 9 10.20 1.41 5.65
N ALA A 10 9.81 0.40 6.43
CA ALA A 10 10.72 -0.67 6.88
C ALA A 10 11.22 -1.59 5.74
N ILE A 11 10.61 -1.53 4.56
CA ILE A 11 10.94 -2.38 3.42
C ILE A 11 11.83 -1.62 2.43
N LYS A 12 13.06 -2.11 2.24
CA LYS A 12 14.12 -1.47 1.43
C LYS A 12 13.74 -1.15 -0.02
N GLU A 13 12.71 -1.80 -0.58
CA GLU A 13 12.22 -1.58 -1.95
C GLU A 13 10.73 -1.19 -2.00
N ASN A 14 10.26 -0.42 -1.02
CA ASN A 14 8.87 0.02 -1.01
C ASN A 14 8.59 1.08 -2.10
N TYR A 15 7.33 1.17 -2.53
CA TYR A 15 6.87 2.31 -3.33
C TYR A 15 6.74 3.52 -2.42
N LEU A 16 7.45 4.60 -2.76
CA LEU A 16 7.35 5.89 -2.08
C LEU A 16 6.69 6.87 -3.05
N PRO A 17 5.50 7.42 -2.73
CA PRO A 17 4.81 8.37 -3.60
C PRO A 17 5.68 9.56 -4.00
N ASP A 18 6.51 10.05 -3.07
CA ASP A 18 7.40 11.20 -3.29
C ASP A 18 8.55 10.92 -4.27
N GLN A 19 8.85 9.64 -4.52
CA GLN A 19 9.92 9.20 -5.43
C GLN A 19 9.36 8.66 -6.76
N ASP A 20 8.06 8.84 -7.00
CA ASP A 20 7.40 8.33 -8.19
C ASP A 20 7.31 9.36 -9.31
N ASP A 21 8.41 9.56 -10.01
CA ASP A 21 8.47 10.43 -11.19
C ASP A 21 7.76 9.82 -12.42
N TYR A 22 7.43 8.52 -12.40
CA TYR A 22 6.88 7.81 -13.56
C TYR A 22 5.39 8.08 -13.78
N HIS A 23 4.68 8.45 -12.72
CA HIS A 23 3.27 8.84 -12.81
C HIS A 23 3.08 10.35 -13.00
N ARG A 24 4.18 11.12 -13.07
CA ARG A 24 4.11 12.56 -13.31
C ARG A 24 3.64 12.84 -14.74
N ALA A 25 2.57 13.63 -14.85
CA ALA A 25 2.07 14.08 -16.13
C ALA A 25 3.08 15.02 -16.80
N ASP A 26 3.38 14.76 -18.08
CA ASP A 26 4.16 15.65 -18.90
C ASP A 26 3.21 16.55 -19.71
N ILE A 27 3.35 17.86 -19.54
CA ILE A 27 2.50 18.89 -20.14
C ILE A 27 2.60 18.85 -21.67
N GLY A 28 3.72 18.36 -22.22
CA GLY A 28 3.95 18.27 -23.67
C GLY A 28 3.34 17.05 -24.36
N THR A 29 2.82 16.06 -23.63
CA THR A 29 2.34 14.80 -24.22
C THR A 29 1.08 14.27 -23.54
N ASN A 30 0.05 13.97 -24.32
CA ASN A 30 -1.18 13.34 -23.83
C ASN A 30 -1.09 11.80 -23.79
N ARG A 31 0.11 11.23 -23.98
CA ARG A 31 0.31 9.78 -23.94
C ARG A 31 0.37 9.30 -22.50
N LYS A 32 -0.17 8.11 -22.25
CA LYS A 32 -0.01 7.41 -20.97
C LYS A 32 1.48 7.13 -20.73
N THR A 33 1.94 7.33 -19.49
CA THR A 33 3.30 6.96 -19.09
C THR A 33 3.48 5.44 -19.12
N ARG A 34 4.65 5.00 -19.58
CA ARG A 34 5.00 3.58 -19.65
C ARG A 34 5.68 3.17 -18.35
N LEU A 35 5.14 2.15 -17.70
CA LEU A 35 5.72 1.60 -16.48
C LEU A 35 6.78 0.56 -16.83
N THR A 36 7.93 0.64 -16.17
CA THR A 36 8.93 -0.44 -16.28
C THR A 36 8.61 -1.57 -15.30
N LEU A 37 9.14 -2.76 -15.57
CA LEU A 37 8.94 -3.93 -14.71
C LEU A 37 9.32 -3.68 -13.24
N LYS A 38 10.34 -2.86 -13.00
CA LYS A 38 10.77 -2.44 -11.65
C LYS A 38 9.65 -1.69 -10.90
N HIS A 39 8.90 -0.82 -11.58
CA HIS A 39 7.79 -0.07 -11.00
C HIS A 39 6.62 -0.97 -10.67
N LEU A 40 6.26 -1.87 -11.60
CA LEU A 40 5.20 -2.85 -11.39
C LEU A 40 5.50 -3.74 -10.18
N ASN A 41 6.75 -4.19 -10.04
CA ASN A 41 7.15 -5.00 -8.89
C ASN A 41 7.05 -4.24 -7.56
N LYS A 42 7.43 -2.95 -7.52
CA LYS A 42 7.25 -2.11 -6.32
C LYS A 42 5.77 -1.96 -5.94
N LEU A 43 4.92 -1.61 -6.92
CA LEU A 43 3.47 -1.47 -6.71
C LEU A 43 2.82 -2.77 -6.25
N ARG A 44 3.25 -3.92 -6.79
CA ARG A 44 2.76 -5.24 -6.37
C ARG A 44 3.07 -5.52 -4.90
N LYS A 45 4.31 -5.28 -4.45
CA LYS A 45 4.72 -5.46 -3.05
C LYS A 45 3.84 -4.65 -2.09
N VAL A 46 3.58 -3.38 -2.42
CA VAL A 46 2.70 -2.51 -1.62
C VAL A 46 1.29 -3.05 -1.54
N ARG A 47 0.76 -3.55 -2.66
CA ARG A 47 -0.57 -4.16 -2.72
C ARG A 47 -0.65 -5.43 -1.86
N GLU A 48 0.38 -6.24 -1.82
CA GLU A 48 0.45 -7.45 -0.98
C GLU A 48 0.41 -7.07 0.51
N ILE A 49 1.20 -6.09 0.93
CA ILE A 49 1.22 -5.62 2.32
C ILE A 49 -0.16 -5.07 2.73
N ARG A 50 -0.76 -4.23 1.88
CA ARG A 50 -2.09 -3.66 2.18
C ARG A 50 -3.19 -4.72 2.28
N GLN A 51 -3.09 -5.79 1.51
CA GLN A 51 -4.02 -6.92 1.64
C GLN A 51 -3.84 -7.63 2.98
N GLN A 52 -2.59 -7.85 3.38
CA GLN A 52 -2.29 -8.43 4.69
C GLN A 52 -2.80 -7.54 5.83
N ASP A 53 -2.54 -6.23 5.78
CA ASP A 53 -3.01 -5.25 6.76
C ASP A 53 -4.55 -5.25 6.87
N GLN A 54 -5.24 -5.33 5.73
CA GLN A 54 -6.70 -5.40 5.71
C GLN A 54 -7.20 -6.68 6.37
N GLU A 55 -6.55 -7.81 6.14
CA GLU A 55 -6.93 -9.08 6.75
C GLU A 55 -6.70 -9.09 8.26
N GLU A 56 -5.54 -8.59 8.72
CA GLU A 56 -5.23 -8.38 10.13
C GLU A 56 -6.26 -7.45 10.80
N ASN A 57 -6.62 -6.35 10.13
CA ASN A 57 -7.59 -5.39 10.64
C ASN A 57 -9.02 -5.98 10.71
N LYS A 58 -9.45 -6.79 9.73
CA LYS A 58 -10.74 -7.49 9.81
C LYS A 58 -10.81 -8.39 11.03
N GLN A 59 -9.76 -9.17 11.30
CA GLN A 59 -9.69 -10.05 12.47
C GLN A 59 -9.71 -9.25 13.77
N PHE A 60 -8.97 -8.13 13.80
CA PHE A 60 -8.94 -7.23 14.95
C PHE A 60 -10.32 -6.60 15.24
N VAL A 61 -10.99 -6.07 14.22
CA VAL A 61 -12.33 -5.48 14.33
C VAL A 61 -13.35 -6.54 14.78
N ALA A 62 -13.31 -7.74 14.20
CA ALA A 62 -14.18 -8.85 14.60
C ALA A 62 -13.98 -9.23 16.07
N LYS A 63 -12.74 -9.22 16.57
CA LYS A 63 -12.43 -9.48 17.98
C LYS A 63 -12.88 -8.34 18.90
N MET A 64 -12.66 -7.08 18.50
CA MET A 64 -13.03 -5.90 19.30
C MET A 64 -14.54 -5.78 19.52
N TYR A 65 -15.32 -6.04 18.48
CA TYR A 65 -16.78 -5.86 18.49
C TYR A 65 -17.54 -7.18 18.51
N GLY A 66 -16.85 -8.31 18.75
CA GLY A 66 -17.49 -9.61 18.90
C GLY A 66 -18.42 -9.63 20.13
N GLN A 67 -19.54 -10.35 20.02
CA GLN A 67 -20.40 -10.55 21.19
C GLN A 67 -19.60 -11.23 22.30
N PRO A 68 -19.69 -10.74 23.56
CA PRO A 68 -19.09 -11.42 24.68
C PRO A 68 -19.71 -12.81 24.80
N PRO A 69 -18.93 -13.83 25.24
CA PRO A 69 -19.48 -15.16 25.45
C PRO A 69 -20.65 -15.05 26.44
N ALA A 70 -21.79 -15.65 26.08
CA ALA A 70 -22.96 -15.66 26.95
C ALA A 70 -22.59 -16.32 28.28
N VAL A 71 -22.80 -15.59 29.38
CA VAL A 71 -22.60 -16.04 30.76
C VAL A 71 -23.74 -16.99 31.16
#